data_AF-A0AAD5YCA7-F1
#
_entry.id   AF-A0AAD5YCA7-F1
#
_cell.length_a   1.000
_cell.length_b   1.000
_cell.length_c   1.000
_cell.angle_alpha   90.00
_cell.angle_beta   90.00
_cell.angle_gamma   90.00
#
_symmetry.space_group_name_H-M   'P 1'
#
loop_
_entity.id
_entity.type
_entity.pdbx_description
1 polymer ?
#
loop_
_entity_poly.entity_id
_entity_poly.type
_entity_poly.pdbx_seq_one_letter_code
_entity_poly.pdbx_strand_id
1 'polypeptide(L)'
;MVDSPSKRFIWLDCDPVHGNTSLANTEMNAAKCLEAFGAPENIKVYRGAPKPLIRPVRHDPQIHGISGLAGVENLPDASDPKVLRRFQHPEGQMKAIEAIANAVRRTWRNGEGQQVVILSSGPMTNIALFVSVYPELLAGVEEFVFMGGGVGVGNRSAAAEFNILCDPEAAQIVLDAPVKKTMIPLNATHTAIVSRSVHGQLLSPSKSALTTGDTTDLELPPASTPLRLVSNLGPPLHDVTDRRICFCT
;
A
#
# COMPACT_ATOMS: atom_id res chain seq x y z
N MET A 1 9.17 14.53 27.89
CA MET A 1 8.41 13.91 26.79
C MET A 1 7.93 15.06 25.92
N VAL A 2 8.55 15.25 24.75
CA VAL A 2 8.11 16.28 23.80
C VAL A 2 6.88 15.69 23.12
N ASP A 3 5.72 16.23 23.45
CA ASP A 3 4.46 15.93 22.79
C ASP A 3 4.57 16.44 21.36
N SER A 4 4.89 15.55 20.43
CA SER A 4 4.94 15.90 19.00
C SER A 4 3.51 16.17 18.53
N PRO A 5 3.21 17.34 17.96
CA PRO A 5 1.86 17.66 17.51
C PRO A 5 1.38 16.56 16.55
N SER A 6 0.19 16.02 16.81
CA SER A 6 -0.42 14.98 15.98
C SER A 6 -0.54 15.48 14.54
N LYS A 7 0.38 15.04 13.66
CA LYS A 7 0.31 15.32 12.23
C LYS A 7 -0.98 14.72 11.69
N ARG A 8 -1.87 15.56 11.16
CA ARG A 8 -3.11 15.12 10.51
C ARG A 8 -2.79 14.90 9.04
N PHE A 9 -2.84 13.66 8.59
CA PHE A 9 -2.60 13.31 7.19
C PHE A 9 -3.87 13.49 6.37
N ILE A 10 -3.73 14.00 5.15
CA ILE A 10 -4.81 14.14 4.19
C ILE A 10 -4.45 13.29 3.00
N TRP A 11 -5.19 12.20 2.79
CA TRP A 11 -5.03 11.37 1.60
C TRP A 11 -5.39 12.19 0.36
N LEU A 12 -4.51 12.22 -0.64
CA LEU A 12 -4.75 12.93 -1.90
C LEU A 12 -5.22 11.94 -2.97
N ASP A 13 -4.40 10.95 -3.33
CA ASP A 13 -4.66 10.05 -4.47
C ASP A 13 -4.26 8.60 -4.18
N CYS A 14 -4.75 7.65 -4.99
CA CYS A 14 -4.35 6.24 -4.96
C CYS A 14 -3.77 5.85 -6.32
N ASP A 15 -2.56 5.30 -6.33
CA ASP A 15 -1.72 5.16 -7.52
C ASP A 15 -1.24 3.71 -7.73
N PRO A 16 -2.12 2.75 -8.07
CA PRO A 16 -1.79 1.33 -8.10
C PRO A 16 -0.66 0.98 -9.06
N VAL A 17 0.13 -0.02 -8.69
CA VAL A 17 1.26 -0.54 -9.46
C VAL A 17 1.15 -2.06 -9.66
N HIS A 18 1.94 -2.62 -10.59
CA HIS A 18 2.15 -4.07 -10.69
C HIS A 18 2.78 -4.62 -9.40
N GLY A 19 2.60 -5.90 -9.11
CA GLY A 19 3.24 -6.53 -7.94
C GLY A 19 2.58 -7.86 -7.62
N ASN A 20 1.88 -7.94 -6.48
CA ASN A 20 1.18 -9.14 -6.02
C ASN A 20 0.31 -9.79 -7.12
N THR A 21 -0.29 -8.96 -7.97
CA THR A 21 -1.02 -9.37 -9.16
C THR A 21 -0.83 -8.33 -10.28
N SER A 22 -1.50 -8.52 -11.41
CA SER A 22 -1.45 -7.59 -12.54
C SER A 22 -1.98 -6.20 -12.15
N LEU A 23 -1.53 -5.15 -12.85
CA LEU A 23 -2.02 -3.79 -12.63
C LEU A 23 -3.55 -3.68 -12.79
N ALA A 24 -4.13 -4.44 -13.73
CA ALA A 24 -5.57 -4.43 -13.94
C ALA A 24 -6.34 -4.92 -12.70
N ASN A 25 -5.76 -5.88 -11.99
CA ASN A 25 -6.33 -6.37 -10.74
C ASN A 25 -6.05 -5.40 -9.60
N THR A 26 -4.82 -4.89 -9.44
CA THR A 26 -4.50 -3.97 -8.34
C THR A 26 -5.29 -2.66 -8.43
N GLU A 27 -5.50 -2.12 -9.63
CA GLU A 27 -6.29 -0.89 -9.81
C GLU A 27 -7.78 -1.09 -9.50
N MET A 28 -8.35 -2.22 -9.92
CA MET A 28 -9.75 -2.55 -9.62
C MET A 28 -9.94 -2.84 -8.13
N ASN A 29 -9.00 -3.58 -7.52
CA ASN A 29 -9.02 -3.86 -6.08
C ASN A 29 -8.95 -2.58 -5.26
N ALA A 30 -8.08 -1.64 -5.63
CA ALA A 30 -7.99 -0.34 -4.98
C ALA A 30 -9.34 0.41 -5.04
N ALA A 31 -9.97 0.47 -6.22
CA ALA A 31 -11.28 1.12 -6.38
C ALA A 31 -12.38 0.47 -5.52
N LYS A 32 -12.42 -0.87 -5.48
CA LYS A 32 -13.36 -1.64 -4.64
C LYS A 32 -13.13 -1.37 -3.15
N CYS A 33 -11.88 -1.35 -2.69
CA CYS A 33 -11.54 -1.08 -1.31
C CYS A 33 -11.87 0.36 -0.91
N LEU A 34 -11.57 1.35 -1.76
CA LEU A 34 -11.92 2.75 -1.52
C LEU A 34 -13.44 2.91 -1.31
N GLU A 35 -14.24 2.21 -2.11
CA GLU A 35 -15.69 2.22 -1.95
C GLU A 35 -16.14 1.48 -0.68
N ALA A 36 -15.67 0.24 -0.48
CA ALA A 36 -16.06 -0.59 0.65
C ALA A 36 -15.76 0.06 2.01
N PHE A 37 -14.63 0.76 2.12
CA PHE A 37 -14.18 1.40 3.36
C PHE A 37 -14.58 2.88 3.48
N GLY A 38 -15.44 3.38 2.60
CA GLY A 38 -15.99 4.73 2.69
C GLY A 38 -14.95 5.84 2.53
N ALA A 39 -13.93 5.62 1.70
CA ALA A 39 -12.93 6.64 1.43
C ALA A 39 -13.57 7.89 0.79
N PRO A 40 -13.09 9.12 1.08
CA PRO A 40 -13.66 10.34 0.51
C PRO A 40 -13.76 10.29 -1.02
N GLU A 41 -14.84 10.83 -1.60
CA GLU A 41 -15.12 10.70 -3.04
C GLU A 41 -14.07 11.36 -3.95
N ASN A 42 -13.34 12.34 -3.41
CA ASN A 42 -12.26 13.03 -4.10
C ASN A 42 -11.00 12.17 -4.24
N ILE A 43 -10.87 11.07 -3.50
CA ILE A 43 -9.77 10.12 -3.68
C ILE A 43 -10.06 9.28 -4.91
N LYS A 44 -9.22 9.47 -5.94
CA LYS A 44 -9.32 8.78 -7.24
C LYS A 44 -8.21 7.75 -7.39
N VAL A 45 -8.45 6.81 -8.30
CA VAL A 45 -7.49 5.75 -8.67
C VAL A 45 -6.84 6.13 -9.99
N TYR A 46 -5.53 6.35 -9.98
CA TYR A 46 -4.76 6.67 -11.17
C TYR A 46 -3.91 5.48 -11.57
N ARG A 47 -4.09 5.02 -12.81
CA ARG A 47 -3.38 3.87 -13.34
C ARG A 47 -1.87 4.12 -13.37
N GLY A 48 -1.10 3.30 -12.66
CA GLY A 48 0.36 3.35 -12.64
C GLY A 48 1.06 2.40 -13.62
N ALA A 49 2.26 1.97 -13.25
CA ALA A 49 3.13 1.16 -14.09
C ALA A 49 2.67 -0.31 -14.15
N PRO A 50 2.46 -0.89 -15.35
CA PRO A 50 1.98 -2.27 -15.50
C PRO A 50 3.10 -3.31 -15.37
N LYS A 51 4.36 -2.90 -15.28
CA LYS A 51 5.54 -3.77 -15.22
C LYS A 51 6.72 -3.06 -14.56
N PRO A 52 7.75 -3.81 -14.12
CA PRO A 52 9.01 -3.23 -13.65
C PRO A 52 9.69 -2.39 -14.74
N LEU A 53 10.65 -1.54 -14.34
CA LEU A 53 11.40 -0.70 -15.29
C LEU A 53 12.13 -1.52 -16.36
N ILE A 54 12.87 -2.55 -15.93
CA ILE A 54 13.75 -3.33 -16.81
C ILE A 54 13.41 -4.83 -16.77
N ARG A 55 13.01 -5.34 -15.61
CA ARG A 55 12.84 -6.77 -15.39
C ARG A 55 11.54 -7.32 -15.98
N PRO A 56 11.49 -8.65 -16.24
CA PRO A 56 10.22 -9.33 -16.48
C PRO A 56 9.27 -9.16 -15.30
N VAL A 57 7.97 -9.09 -15.61
CA VAL A 57 6.92 -8.97 -14.58
C VAL A 57 6.93 -10.20 -13.68
N ARG A 58 6.77 -9.95 -12.37
CA ARG A 58 6.64 -10.99 -11.36
C ARG A 58 5.36 -10.76 -10.57
N HIS A 59 4.59 -11.82 -10.39
CA HIS A 59 3.37 -11.84 -9.58
C HIS A 59 3.44 -12.92 -8.52
N ASP A 60 2.53 -12.84 -7.54
CA ASP A 60 2.45 -13.85 -6.49
C ASP A 60 1.03 -14.37 -6.23
N PRO A 61 0.46 -15.09 -7.22
CA PRO A 61 -0.84 -15.70 -7.07
C PRO A 61 -0.86 -16.82 -6.01
N GLN A 62 0.31 -17.33 -5.61
CA GLN A 62 0.40 -18.36 -4.57
C GLN A 62 0.16 -17.82 -3.17
N ILE A 63 0.23 -16.50 -2.97
CA ILE A 63 -0.03 -15.84 -1.69
C ILE A 63 -1.32 -15.01 -1.75
N HIS A 64 -1.55 -14.29 -2.84
CA HIS A 64 -2.68 -13.35 -2.94
C HIS A 64 -3.83 -13.85 -3.82
N GLY A 65 -3.68 -15.04 -4.42
CA GLY A 65 -4.57 -15.57 -5.45
C GLY A 65 -4.50 -14.78 -6.77
N ILE A 66 -5.18 -15.28 -7.80
CA ILE A 66 -5.12 -14.69 -9.16
C ILE A 66 -5.60 -13.24 -9.17
N SER A 67 -6.67 -12.94 -8.43
CA SER A 67 -7.23 -11.59 -8.32
C SER A 67 -6.40 -10.66 -7.44
N GLY A 68 -5.43 -11.16 -6.65
CA GLY A 68 -4.69 -10.38 -5.65
C GLY A 68 -5.44 -10.14 -4.33
N LEU A 69 -6.72 -10.52 -4.23
CA LEU A 69 -7.55 -10.46 -3.03
C LEU A 69 -8.38 -11.75 -2.86
N ALA A 70 -7.82 -12.91 -3.20
CA ALA A 70 -8.56 -14.16 -3.11
C ALA A 70 -8.95 -14.49 -1.66
N GLY A 71 -10.22 -14.85 -1.45
CA GLY A 71 -10.79 -15.11 -0.13
C GLY A 71 -11.42 -13.89 0.54
N VAL A 72 -11.36 -12.69 -0.07
CA VAL A 72 -12.15 -11.54 0.37
C VAL A 72 -13.56 -11.63 -0.19
N GLU A 73 -14.54 -11.61 0.71
CA GLU A 73 -15.96 -11.59 0.37
C GLU A 73 -16.54 -10.18 0.57
N ASN A 74 -17.73 -9.94 -0.02
CA ASN A 74 -18.51 -8.71 0.18
C ASN A 74 -17.84 -7.39 -0.26
N LEU A 75 -16.84 -7.45 -1.14
CA LEU A 75 -16.41 -6.25 -1.86
C LEU A 75 -17.45 -5.85 -2.91
N PRO A 76 -17.65 -4.54 -3.15
CA PRO A 76 -18.48 -4.07 -4.24
C PRO A 76 -18.12 -4.71 -5.59
N ASP A 77 -19.12 -4.87 -6.45
CA ASP A 77 -18.90 -5.42 -7.78
C ASP A 77 -18.05 -4.47 -8.63
N ALA A 78 -17.27 -5.02 -9.58
CA ALA A 78 -16.44 -4.19 -10.46
C ALA A 78 -17.28 -3.28 -11.38
N SER A 79 -18.53 -3.66 -11.65
CA SER A 79 -19.49 -2.89 -12.44
C SER A 79 -20.28 -1.86 -11.61
N ASP A 80 -20.10 -1.80 -10.28
CA ASP A 80 -20.78 -0.83 -9.44
C ASP A 80 -20.41 0.60 -9.90
N PRO A 81 -21.40 1.45 -10.22
CA PRO A 81 -21.14 2.83 -10.64
C PRO A 81 -20.28 3.62 -9.65
N LYS A 82 -20.35 3.34 -8.34
CA LYS A 82 -19.53 4.02 -7.32
C LYS A 82 -18.06 3.59 -7.38
N VAL A 83 -17.80 2.31 -7.66
CA VAL A 83 -16.45 1.81 -7.94
C VAL A 83 -15.91 2.46 -9.21
N LEU A 84 -16.70 2.48 -10.29
CA LEU A 84 -16.28 3.05 -11.57
C LEU A 84 -16.01 4.57 -11.50
N ARG A 85 -16.72 5.30 -10.62
CA ARG A 85 -16.45 6.73 -10.34
C ARG A 85 -15.07 7.01 -9.75
N ARG A 86 -14.36 6.01 -9.23
CA ARG A 86 -12.98 6.16 -8.76
C ARG A 86 -11.99 6.40 -9.91
N PHE A 87 -12.33 5.99 -11.13
CA PHE A 87 -11.54 6.21 -12.36
C PHE A 87 -12.01 7.44 -13.16
N GLN A 88 -13.00 8.18 -12.66
CA GLN A 88 -13.50 9.39 -13.28
C GLN A 88 -12.76 10.59 -12.71
N HIS A 89 -11.91 11.19 -13.53
CA HIS A 89 -11.03 12.29 -13.15
C HIS A 89 -11.61 13.62 -13.64
N PRO A 90 -11.90 14.59 -12.76
CA PRO A 90 -12.45 15.90 -13.15
C PRO A 90 -11.55 16.68 -14.12
N GLU A 91 -10.24 16.48 -14.01
CA GLU A 91 -9.20 17.17 -14.79
C GLU A 91 -8.85 16.43 -16.10
N GLY A 92 -9.56 15.36 -16.44
CA GLY A 92 -9.27 14.51 -17.59
C GLY A 92 -8.43 13.27 -17.25
N GLN A 93 -8.26 12.40 -18.24
CA GLN A 93 -7.51 11.14 -18.08
C GLN A 93 -6.02 11.43 -17.84
N MET A 94 -5.47 10.91 -16.75
CA MET A 94 -4.05 11.02 -16.41
C MET A 94 -3.52 9.72 -15.80
N LYS A 95 -2.20 9.51 -15.89
CA LYS A 95 -1.52 8.36 -15.27
C LYS A 95 -1.01 8.72 -13.87
N ALA A 96 -0.70 7.71 -13.07
CA ALA A 96 -0.22 7.88 -11.69
C ALA A 96 0.93 8.90 -11.56
N ILE A 97 1.90 8.87 -12.48
CA ILE A 97 3.07 9.76 -12.41
C ILE A 97 2.67 11.24 -12.55
N GLU A 98 1.72 11.52 -13.45
CA GLU A 98 1.16 12.87 -13.65
C GLU A 98 0.29 13.28 -12.46
N ALA A 99 -0.49 12.34 -11.92
CA ALA A 99 -1.30 12.56 -10.72
C ALA A 99 -0.43 12.92 -9.50
N ILE A 100 0.63 12.16 -9.23
CA ILE A 100 1.62 12.45 -8.20
C ILE A 100 2.22 13.84 -8.41
N ALA A 101 2.66 14.16 -9.63
CA ALA A 101 3.22 15.48 -9.94
C ALA A 101 2.22 16.62 -9.70
N ASN A 102 0.96 16.44 -10.09
CA ASN A 102 -0.10 17.42 -9.88
C ASN A 102 -0.45 17.56 -8.39
N ALA A 103 -0.48 16.47 -7.62
CA ALA A 103 -0.66 16.50 -6.17
C ALA A 103 0.46 17.28 -5.48
N VAL A 104 1.72 17.05 -5.87
CA VAL A 104 2.87 17.80 -5.35
C VAL A 104 2.74 19.28 -5.70
N ARG A 105 2.50 19.64 -6.97
CA ARG A 105 2.36 21.05 -7.40
C ARG A 105 1.25 21.78 -6.64
N ARG A 106 0.07 21.15 -6.53
CA ARG A 106 -1.10 21.73 -5.84
C ARG A 106 -0.85 21.94 -4.35
N THR A 107 -0.17 21.00 -3.70
CA THR A 107 0.04 21.05 -2.24
C THR A 107 1.22 21.94 -1.86
N TRP A 108 2.34 21.81 -2.57
CA TRP A 108 3.59 22.49 -2.22
C TRP A 108 3.64 23.95 -2.70
N ARG A 109 2.98 24.27 -3.82
CA ARG A 109 2.89 25.64 -4.36
C ARG A 109 4.25 26.37 -4.39
N ASN A 110 5.29 25.70 -4.90
CA ASN A 110 6.64 26.26 -4.99
C ASN A 110 7.22 26.77 -3.66
N GLY A 111 6.88 26.11 -2.54
CA GLY A 111 7.37 26.45 -1.20
C GLY A 111 6.42 27.31 -0.36
N GLU A 112 5.29 27.75 -0.91
CA GLU A 112 4.25 28.45 -0.14
C GLU A 112 3.33 27.50 0.63
N GLY A 113 3.25 26.24 0.21
CA GLY A 113 2.38 25.22 0.78
C GLY A 113 3.13 24.12 1.52
N GLN A 114 2.42 23.04 1.85
CA GLN A 114 2.99 21.90 2.56
C GLN A 114 3.67 20.94 1.58
N GLN A 115 4.77 20.34 2.01
CA GLN A 115 5.35 19.21 1.29
C GLN A 115 4.44 17.98 1.41
N VAL A 116 4.55 17.06 0.45
CA VAL A 116 3.81 15.79 0.48
C VAL A 116 4.68 14.65 0.99
N VAL A 117 4.06 13.69 1.67
CA VAL A 117 4.69 12.40 1.97
C VAL A 117 4.14 11.41 0.95
N ILE A 118 5.00 10.62 0.30
CA ILE A 118 4.56 9.56 -0.62
C ILE A 118 4.79 8.22 0.07
N LEU A 119 3.72 7.43 0.23
CA LEU A 119 3.79 6.09 0.79
C LEU A 119 3.66 4.99 -0.27
N SER A 120 4.48 3.95 -0.12
CA SER A 120 4.48 2.79 -1.00
C SER A 120 4.31 1.49 -0.24
N SER A 121 3.33 0.68 -0.67
CA SER A 121 3.08 -0.68 -0.19
C SER A 121 3.39 -1.74 -1.25
N GLY A 122 3.76 -1.31 -2.46
CA GLY A 122 4.12 -2.16 -3.59
C GLY A 122 5.53 -1.88 -4.13
N PRO A 123 5.87 -2.46 -5.30
CA PRO A 123 7.08 -2.10 -6.03
C PRO A 123 7.13 -0.59 -6.33
N MET A 124 8.27 0.05 -6.07
CA MET A 124 8.41 1.51 -6.16
C MET A 124 8.51 2.07 -7.59
N THR A 125 8.03 1.34 -8.60
CA THR A 125 8.14 1.71 -10.03
C THR A 125 7.50 3.08 -10.32
N ASN A 126 6.32 3.37 -9.76
CA ASN A 126 5.66 4.67 -9.94
C ASN A 126 6.51 5.82 -9.35
N ILE A 127 7.08 5.63 -8.16
CA ILE A 127 7.90 6.63 -7.48
C ILE A 127 9.20 6.86 -8.26
N ALA A 128 9.87 5.79 -8.70
CA ALA A 128 11.09 5.89 -9.51
C ALA A 128 10.86 6.66 -10.82
N LEU A 129 9.72 6.40 -11.49
CA LEU A 129 9.33 7.15 -12.69
C LEU A 129 9.04 8.62 -12.36
N PHE A 130 8.34 8.92 -11.26
CA PHE A 130 8.11 10.29 -10.81
C PHE A 130 9.43 11.04 -10.53
N VAL A 131 10.35 10.43 -9.78
CA VAL A 131 11.70 10.95 -9.49
C VAL A 131 12.45 11.27 -10.79
N SER A 132 12.35 10.38 -11.79
CA SER A 132 13.08 10.50 -13.04
C SER A 132 12.49 11.55 -13.99
N VAL A 133 11.16 11.67 -14.03
CA VAL A 133 10.44 12.55 -14.97
C VAL A 133 10.27 13.96 -14.41
N TYR A 134 10.09 14.11 -13.09
CA TYR A 134 9.85 15.39 -12.41
C TYR A 134 10.84 15.65 -11.27
N PRO A 135 12.16 15.63 -11.52
CA PRO A 135 13.17 15.83 -10.48
C PRO A 135 13.04 17.21 -9.80
N GLU A 136 12.51 18.22 -10.48
CA GLU A 136 12.27 19.55 -9.93
C GLU A 136 11.21 19.56 -8.82
N LEU A 137 10.28 18.60 -8.82
CA LEU A 137 9.22 18.49 -7.84
C LEU A 137 9.64 17.80 -6.54
N LEU A 138 10.86 17.23 -6.49
CA LEU A 138 11.35 16.57 -5.27
C LEU A 138 11.48 17.53 -4.09
N ALA A 139 11.70 18.82 -4.34
CA ALA A 139 11.67 19.85 -3.30
C ALA A 139 10.30 19.97 -2.61
N GLY A 140 9.23 19.55 -3.27
CA GLY A 140 7.87 19.49 -2.72
C GLY A 140 7.54 18.19 -1.99
N VAL A 141 8.49 17.26 -1.88
CA VAL A 141 8.31 15.98 -1.18
C VAL A 141 9.08 16.01 0.15
N GLU A 142 8.37 15.78 1.24
CA GLU A 142 8.96 15.70 2.59
C GLU A 142 9.71 14.37 2.74
N GLU A 143 9.06 13.27 2.36
CA GLU A 143 9.53 11.93 2.67
C GLU A 143 8.92 10.87 1.74
N PHE A 144 9.72 9.86 1.40
CA PHE A 144 9.26 8.58 0.89
C PHE A 144 9.18 7.57 2.03
N VAL A 145 7.98 7.07 2.31
CA VAL A 145 7.74 5.98 3.28
C VAL A 145 7.42 4.72 2.50
N PHE A 146 8.11 3.61 2.72
CA PHE A 146 7.81 2.39 1.97
C PHE A 146 7.91 1.13 2.82
N MET A 147 6.96 0.21 2.59
CA MET A 147 7.08 -1.17 3.04
C MET A 147 7.94 -1.94 2.05
N GLY A 148 9.09 -2.40 2.53
CA GLY A 148 9.99 -3.19 1.71
C GLY A 148 11.31 -3.46 2.39
N GLY A 149 12.04 -4.42 1.84
CA GLY A 149 13.35 -4.82 2.36
C GLY A 149 13.31 -5.58 3.69
N GLY A 150 14.48 -5.96 4.17
CA GLY A 150 14.68 -6.68 5.42
C GLY A 150 16.16 -6.71 5.79
N VAL A 151 16.47 -6.50 7.06
CA VAL A 151 17.84 -6.61 7.57
C VAL A 151 18.06 -8.05 8.01
N GLY A 152 18.85 -8.80 7.24
CA GLY A 152 19.17 -10.21 7.53
C GLY A 152 18.00 -11.19 7.36
N VAL A 153 16.87 -10.76 6.77
CA VAL A 153 15.67 -11.58 6.56
C VAL A 153 15.06 -11.24 5.19
N GLY A 154 14.63 -12.25 4.44
CA GLY A 154 13.85 -12.09 3.20
C GLY A 154 12.58 -12.95 3.22
N ASN A 155 11.56 -12.55 2.45
CA ASN A 155 10.29 -13.30 2.34
C ASN A 155 10.13 -14.04 1.00
N ARG A 156 11.01 -13.81 0.02
CA ARG A 156 10.95 -14.43 -1.32
C ARG A 156 12.25 -15.05 -1.79
N SER A 157 13.38 -14.48 -1.39
CA SER A 157 14.66 -15.18 -1.37
C SER A 157 15.23 -15.13 0.04
N ALA A 158 16.33 -15.84 0.28
CA ALA A 158 17.04 -15.79 1.56
C ALA A 158 17.47 -14.36 1.98
N ALA A 159 17.50 -13.41 1.04
CA ALA A 159 18.00 -12.05 1.25
C ALA A 159 17.11 -10.92 0.72
N ALA A 160 16.00 -11.21 0.01
CA ALA A 160 15.19 -10.17 -0.63
C ALA A 160 13.70 -10.26 -0.28
N GLU A 161 13.14 -9.07 0.00
CA GLU A 161 11.72 -8.81 0.17
C GLU A 161 11.05 -8.63 -1.21
N PHE A 162 9.77 -9.03 -1.35
CA PHE A 162 9.02 -9.08 -2.60
C PHE A 162 8.96 -7.74 -3.35
N ASN A 163 8.60 -6.63 -2.70
CA ASN A 163 8.48 -5.32 -3.37
C ASN A 163 9.81 -4.87 -3.97
N ILE A 164 10.91 -5.01 -3.21
CA ILE A 164 12.26 -4.71 -3.70
C ILE A 164 12.66 -5.67 -4.83
N LEU A 165 12.32 -6.96 -4.73
CA LEU A 165 12.68 -7.95 -5.73
C LEU A 165 11.91 -7.80 -7.06
N CYS A 166 10.69 -7.27 -7.01
CA CYS A 166 9.86 -7.01 -8.19
C CYS A 166 10.45 -5.92 -9.08
N ASP A 167 11.03 -4.86 -8.51
CA ASP A 167 11.68 -3.80 -9.28
C ASP A 167 12.85 -3.16 -8.48
N PRO A 168 13.99 -3.85 -8.40
CA PRO A 168 15.13 -3.37 -7.61
C PRO A 168 15.80 -2.17 -8.28
N GLU A 169 15.70 -2.03 -9.61
CA GLU A 169 16.20 -0.84 -10.30
C GLU A 169 15.37 0.39 -9.93
N ALA A 170 14.03 0.26 -9.83
CA ALA A 170 13.21 1.33 -9.27
C ALA A 170 13.55 1.63 -7.80
N ALA A 171 13.76 0.59 -6.99
CA ALA A 171 14.15 0.78 -5.59
C ALA A 171 15.48 1.54 -5.47
N GLN A 172 16.47 1.23 -6.31
CA GLN A 172 17.74 1.95 -6.34
C GLN A 172 17.54 3.43 -6.66
N ILE A 173 16.75 3.78 -7.68
CA ILE A 173 16.45 5.17 -8.04
C ILE A 173 15.82 5.93 -6.86
N VAL A 174 14.87 5.32 -6.16
CA VAL A 174 14.20 5.96 -5.00
C VAL A 174 15.15 6.10 -3.81
N LEU A 175 16.03 5.12 -3.57
CA LEU A 175 17.04 5.18 -2.52
C LEU A 175 18.13 6.23 -2.79
N ASP A 176 18.46 6.46 -4.06
CA ASP A 176 19.45 7.47 -4.46
C ASP A 176 18.87 8.88 -4.51
N ALA A 177 17.54 9.03 -4.61
CA ALA A 177 16.88 10.32 -4.66
C ALA A 177 17.18 11.17 -3.40
N PRO A 178 17.39 12.51 -3.53
CA PRO A 178 17.75 13.39 -2.42
C PRO A 178 16.53 13.78 -1.55
N VAL A 179 15.64 12.83 -1.28
CA VAL A 179 14.47 12.96 -0.39
C VAL A 179 14.73 12.12 0.85
N LYS A 180 14.09 12.43 1.98
CA LYS A 180 14.13 11.58 3.18
C LYS A 180 13.46 10.24 2.90
N LYS A 181 13.98 9.14 3.46
CA LYS A 181 13.42 7.79 3.32
C LYS A 181 13.15 7.18 4.68
N THR A 182 11.95 6.63 4.86
CA THR A 182 11.63 5.70 5.95
C THR A 182 11.26 4.35 5.37
N MET A 183 12.09 3.36 5.65
CA MET A 183 11.83 1.96 5.31
C MET A 183 11.10 1.27 6.46
N ILE A 184 10.04 0.54 6.13
CA ILE A 184 9.31 -0.35 7.04
C ILE A 184 9.64 -1.80 6.64
N PRO A 185 10.67 -2.42 7.24
CA PRO A 185 11.18 -3.71 6.80
C PRO A 185 10.34 -4.90 7.27
N LEU A 186 10.62 -6.08 6.70
CA LEU A 186 10.09 -7.36 7.17
C LEU A 186 10.30 -7.60 8.67
N ASN A 187 11.43 -7.14 9.23
CA ASN A 187 11.74 -7.27 10.64
C ASN A 187 10.68 -6.61 11.55
N ALA A 188 10.09 -5.49 11.10
CA ALA A 188 9.02 -4.82 11.83
C ALA A 188 7.65 -5.46 11.52
N THR A 189 7.40 -5.75 10.25
CA THR A 189 6.08 -6.23 9.80
C THR A 189 5.78 -7.68 10.17
N HIS A 190 6.80 -8.53 10.37
CA HIS A 190 6.63 -9.88 10.92
C HIS A 190 6.11 -9.88 12.38
N THR A 191 6.14 -8.73 13.07
CA THR A 191 5.56 -8.59 14.40
C THR A 191 4.09 -8.14 14.38
N ALA A 192 3.57 -7.70 13.23
CA ALA A 192 2.20 -7.25 13.07
C ALA A 192 1.26 -8.41 12.71
N ILE A 193 1.03 -9.29 13.68
CA ILE A 193 0.31 -10.54 13.48
C ILE A 193 -1.19 -10.35 13.77
N VAL A 194 -2.05 -10.75 12.83
CA VAL A 194 -3.49 -10.84 13.08
C VAL A 194 -3.77 -12.11 13.86
N SER A 195 -3.77 -12.00 15.19
CA SER A 195 -4.15 -13.11 16.06
C SER A 195 -5.67 -13.34 16.06
N ARG A 196 -6.11 -14.51 16.51
CA ARG A 196 -7.55 -14.81 16.72
C ARG A 196 -8.25 -13.76 17.60
N SER A 197 -7.55 -13.25 18.61
CA SER A 197 -8.08 -12.20 19.49
C SER A 197 -8.33 -10.90 18.73
N VAL A 198 -7.39 -10.47 17.88
CA VAL A 198 -7.55 -9.30 17.01
C VAL A 198 -8.70 -9.51 16.03
N HIS A 199 -8.80 -10.68 15.42
CA HIS A 199 -9.91 -11.01 14.52
C HIS A 199 -11.27 -10.94 15.23
N GLY A 200 -11.40 -11.52 16.42
CA GLY A 200 -12.61 -11.45 17.22
C GLY A 200 -13.01 -10.01 17.59
N GLN A 201 -12.02 -9.14 17.88
CA GLN A 201 -12.28 -7.71 18.13
C GLN A 201 -12.78 -6.98 16.88
N LEU A 202 -12.23 -7.28 15.71
CA LEU A 202 -12.68 -6.70 14.44
C LEU A 202 -14.13 -7.10 14.09
N LEU A 203 -14.49 -8.36 14.34
CA LEU A 203 -15.85 -8.87 14.12
C LEU A 203 -16.86 -8.38 15.16
N SER A 204 -16.40 -7.92 16.33
CA SER A 204 -17.26 -7.45 17.42
C SER A 204 -16.69 -6.19 18.09
N PRO A 205 -16.68 -5.03 17.39
CA PRO A 205 -16.04 -3.80 17.87
C PRO A 205 -16.61 -3.29 19.20
N SER A 206 -17.87 -3.63 19.50
CA SER A 206 -18.63 -3.14 20.65
C SER A 206 -18.40 -3.93 21.95
N LYS A 207 -17.76 -5.11 21.90
CA LYS A 207 -17.42 -5.88 23.10
C LYS A 207 -16.02 -5.48 23.55
N SER A 208 -15.94 -4.53 24.49
CA SER A 208 -14.67 -4.18 25.13
C SER A 208 -14.07 -5.43 25.79
N ALA A 209 -12.83 -5.76 25.43
CA ALA A 209 -11.99 -6.79 26.04
C ALA A 209 -12.70 -8.13 26.28
N LEU A 210 -12.67 -9.03 25.29
CA LEU A 210 -12.72 -10.47 25.58
C LEU A 210 -11.61 -10.76 26.59
N THR A 211 -12.02 -10.97 27.84
CA THR A 211 -11.17 -11.53 28.90
C THR A 211 -10.66 -12.87 28.42
N THR A 212 -9.45 -13.23 28.85
CA THR A 212 -8.61 -14.34 28.39
C THR A 212 -9.18 -15.77 28.53
N GLY A 213 -10.50 -15.93 28.62
CA GLY A 213 -11.18 -17.22 28.79
C GLY A 213 -12.33 -17.50 27.82
N ASP A 214 -12.72 -16.57 26.94
CA ASP A 214 -13.86 -16.76 26.03
C ASP A 214 -13.39 -16.98 24.58
N THR A 215 -12.56 -18.00 24.38
CA THR A 215 -12.23 -18.53 23.05
C THR A 215 -13.35 -19.48 22.61
N THR A 216 -14.54 -18.95 22.34
CA THR A 216 -15.48 -19.68 21.49
C THR A 216 -14.91 -19.72 20.07
N ASP A 217 -14.98 -20.89 19.46
CA ASP A 217 -14.36 -21.31 18.19
C ASP A 217 -14.74 -20.44 16.98
N LEU A 218 -14.22 -19.21 16.92
CA LEU A 218 -14.15 -18.47 15.67
C LEU A 218 -12.96 -19.04 14.89
N GLU A 219 -13.23 -20.06 14.08
CA GLU A 219 -12.30 -20.52 13.06
C GLU A 219 -11.87 -19.30 12.22
N LEU A 220 -10.56 -19.04 12.18
CA LEU A 220 -10.02 -18.12 11.19
C LEU A 220 -10.37 -18.71 9.82
N PRO A 221 -10.95 -17.93 8.90
CA PRO A 221 -11.17 -18.42 7.55
C PRO A 221 -9.84 -18.96 7.03
N PRO A 222 -9.81 -20.18 6.47
CA PRO A 222 -8.57 -20.76 6.00
C PRO A 222 -7.96 -19.82 4.97
N ALA A 223 -6.67 -19.50 5.13
CA ALA A 223 -5.95 -18.79 4.09
C ALA A 223 -6.12 -19.61 2.79
N SER A 224 -6.68 -18.98 1.76
CA SER A 224 -6.92 -19.62 0.45
C SER A 224 -5.62 -20.05 -0.24
N THR A 225 -4.48 -19.67 0.35
CA THR A 225 -3.13 -19.83 -0.14
C THR A 225 -2.19 -20.32 0.97
N PRO A 226 -1.25 -21.24 0.68
CA PRO A 226 -0.27 -21.71 1.67
C PRO A 226 0.77 -20.61 1.96
N LEU A 227 0.59 -19.90 3.07
CA LEU A 227 1.54 -18.94 3.60
C LEU A 227 2.82 -19.67 4.09
N ARG A 228 3.98 -19.38 3.48
CA ARG A 228 5.27 -20.00 3.88
C ARG A 228 5.78 -19.61 5.27
N LEU A 229 5.22 -18.58 5.89
CA LEU A 229 5.61 -18.03 7.20
C LEU A 229 4.36 -17.74 8.02
N VAL A 230 3.62 -18.79 8.37
CA VAL A 230 2.60 -18.70 9.43
C VAL A 230 3.32 -19.00 10.73
N SER A 231 3.51 -17.98 11.57
CA SER A 231 3.67 -18.25 13.00
C SER A 231 2.37 -18.91 13.47
N ASN A 232 2.41 -19.80 14.47
CA ASN A 232 1.20 -20.44 15.03
C ASN A 232 0.13 -19.43 15.54
N LEU A 233 0.44 -18.13 15.52
CA LEU A 233 -0.39 -17.03 15.98
C LEU A 233 -1.28 -16.41 14.89
N GLY A 234 -0.95 -16.54 13.60
CA GLY A 234 -1.73 -15.96 12.48
C GLY A 234 -0.87 -15.31 11.38
N PRO A 235 -1.51 -14.77 10.32
CA PRO A 235 -0.81 -14.11 9.21
C PRO A 235 -0.29 -12.71 9.60
N PRO A 236 0.88 -12.29 9.07
CA PRO A 236 1.34 -10.91 9.23
C PRO A 236 0.56 -9.94 8.32
N LEU A 237 0.24 -8.76 8.85
CA LEU A 237 -0.24 -7.59 8.10
C LEU A 237 0.93 -6.64 7.88
N HIS A 238 1.54 -6.68 6.70
CA HIS A 238 2.73 -5.88 6.42
C HIS A 238 2.42 -4.38 6.27
N ASP A 239 1.38 -4.06 5.50
CA ASP A 239 1.14 -2.68 5.04
C ASP A 239 0.41 -1.81 6.06
N VAL A 240 -0.13 -2.39 7.14
CA VAL A 240 -0.93 -1.69 8.18
C VAL A 240 -0.06 -1.13 9.32
N THR A 241 1.27 -1.27 9.23
CA THR A 241 2.17 -1.05 10.37
C THR A 241 2.57 0.40 10.65
N ASP A 242 2.14 1.37 9.83
CA ASP A 242 2.37 2.77 10.12
C ASP A 242 1.06 3.51 10.45
N ARG A 243 1.03 4.25 11.56
CA ARG A 243 -0.11 5.12 11.94
C ARG A 243 -0.10 6.47 11.19
N ARG A 244 0.82 6.67 10.24
CA ARG A 244 1.11 7.95 9.54
C ARG A 244 0.73 7.95 8.05
N ILE A 245 -0.27 7.18 7.64
CA ILE A 245 -0.46 6.83 6.22
C ILE A 245 -1.08 7.98 5.40
N CYS A 246 -0.43 8.29 4.28
CA CYS A 246 -0.94 9.05 3.15
C CYS A 246 -0.32 8.47 1.86
N PHE A 247 -1.18 8.08 0.91
CA PHE A 247 -0.92 7.36 -0.36
C PHE A 247 -0.68 5.85 -0.26
N CYS A 248 -1.38 5.07 -1.07
CA CYS A 248 -1.00 3.69 -1.37
C CYS A 248 -0.71 3.61 -2.87
N THR A 249 0.53 3.20 -3.20
CA THR A 249 0.92 2.65 -4.50
C THR A 249 0.87 1.13 -4.43
#